data_AF-D8G969-F1
#
_entry.id   AF-D8G969-F1
#
_cell.length_a   1.000
_cell.length_b   1.000
_cell.length_c   1.000
_cell.angle_alpha   90.00
_cell.angle_beta   90.00
_cell.angle_gamma   90.00
#
_symmetry.space_group_name_H-M   'P 1'
#
loop_
_entity.id
_entity.type
_entity.pdbx_description
1 polymer ?
#
loop_
_entity_poly.entity_id
_entity_poly.type
_entity_poly.pdbx_seq_one_letter_code
_entity_poly.pdbx_strand_id
1 'polypeptide(L)' 'MASEWILRTGAPWRDLPERYGKWESIATRFYRWQKADIWKQVLEHLQADADKQGNLDA' A
#
# COMPACT_ATOMS: atom_id res chain seq x y z
N MET A 1 6.92 3.97 -2.58
CA MET A 1 7.36 2.71 -1.92
C MET A 1 7.41 1.56 -2.94
N ALA A 2 8.16 0.48 -2.70
CA ALA A 2 8.27 -0.66 -3.62
C ALA A 2 6.91 -1.22 -4.11
N SER A 3 5.98 -1.39 -3.19
CA SER A 3 4.62 -1.86 -3.48
C SER A 3 3.82 -0.91 -4.36
N GLU A 4 4.02 0.40 -4.22
CA GLU A 4 3.37 1.42 -5.03
C GLU A 4 3.87 1.42 -6.48
N TRP A 5 5.16 1.14 -6.69
CA TRP A 5 5.72 0.99 -8.03
C TRP A 5 5.12 -0.23 -8.75
N ILE A 6 4.97 -1.35 -8.04
CA ILE A 6 4.33 -2.56 -8.57
C ILE A 6 2.85 -2.32 -8.87
N LEU A 7 2.11 -1.64 -7.98
CA LEU A 7 0.70 -1.30 -8.22
C LEU A 7 0.51 -0.38 -9.43
N ARG A 8 1.46 0.54 -9.67
CA ARG A 8 1.41 1.46 -10.82
C ARG A 8 1.82 0.82 -12.14
N THR A 9 2.78 -0.10 -12.12
CA THR A 9 3.37 -0.68 -13.33
C THR A 9 2.80 -2.04 -13.70
N GLY A 10 2.18 -2.76 -12.75
CA GLY A 10 1.75 -4.14 -12.93
C GLY A 10 2.91 -5.13 -13.11
N ALA A 11 4.15 -4.67 -12.99
CA ALA A 11 5.33 -5.52 -13.14
C ALA A 11 5.36 -6.60 -12.04
N PRO A 12 5.88 -7.79 -12.32
CA PRO A 12 6.05 -8.82 -11.30
C PRO A 12 7.01 -8.33 -10.21
N TRP A 13 6.81 -8.75 -8.97
CA TRP A 13 7.67 -8.39 -7.84
C TRP A 13 9.15 -8.69 -8.09
N ARG A 14 9.46 -9.68 -8.93
CA ARG A 14 10.83 -10.07 -9.29
C ARG A 14 11.59 -9.00 -10.07
N ASP A 15 10.86 -8.12 -10.75
CA ASP A 15 11.43 -7.01 -11.53
C ASP A 15 11.58 -5.73 -10.68
N LEU A 16 11.35 -5.84 -9.37
CA LEU A 16 11.49 -4.71 -8.47
C LEU A 16 12.95 -4.23 -8.46
N PRO A 17 13.19 -2.93 -8.69
CA PRO A 17 14.54 -2.38 -8.66
C PRO A 17 15.24 -2.59 -7.30
N GLU A 18 16.51 -2.98 -7.33
CA GLU A 18 17.32 -3.34 -6.15
C GLU A 18 17.40 -2.23 -5.08
N ARG A 19 17.23 -0.96 -5.50
CA ARG A 19 17.14 0.20 -4.58
C ARG A 19 16.06 0.08 -3.52
N TYR A 20 15.05 -0.76 -3.76
CA TYR A 20 13.96 -1.01 -2.82
C TYR A 20 14.26 -2.14 -1.83
N GLY A 21 15.36 -2.87 -2.03
CA GLY A 21 15.72 -4.05 -1.25
C GLY A 21 15.14 -5.35 -1.84
N LYS A 22 15.29 -6.45 -1.09
CA LYS A 22 14.87 -7.79 -1.52
C LYS A 22 13.36 -7.85 -1.72
N TRP A 23 12.96 -8.13 -2.96
CA TRP A 23 11.55 -8.17 -3.36
C TRP A 23 10.76 -9.24 -2.59
N GLU A 24 11.39 -10.35 -2.17
CA GLU A 24 10.74 -11.43 -1.42
C GLU A 24 10.21 -10.95 -0.08
N SER A 25 11.01 -10.13 0.63
CA SER A 25 10.62 -9.58 1.93
C SER A 25 9.44 -8.61 1.80
N ILE A 26 9.43 -7.83 0.72
CA ILE A 26 8.40 -6.84 0.43
C ILE A 26 7.11 -7.53 0.01
N ALA A 27 7.19 -8.50 -0.91
CA ALA A 27 6.06 -9.31 -1.33
C ALA A 27 5.46 -10.07 -0.14
N THR A 28 6.29 -10.70 0.69
CA THR A 28 5.82 -11.39 1.90
C THR A 28 5.08 -10.46 2.85
N ARG A 29 5.61 -9.26 3.10
CA ARG A 29 4.95 -8.26 3.94
C ARG A 29 3.62 -7.81 3.32
N PHE A 30 3.60 -7.57 2.01
CA PHE A 30 2.39 -7.18 1.29
C PHE A 30 1.29 -8.25 1.41
N TYR A 31 1.61 -9.52 1.15
CA TYR A 31 0.65 -10.62 1.27
C TYR A 31 0.20 -10.87 2.71
N ARG A 32 1.07 -10.67 3.70
CA ARG A 32 0.68 -10.74 5.12
C ARG A 32 -0.34 -9.67 5.48
N TRP A 33 -0.14 -8.43 5.02
CA TRP A 33 -1.08 -7.34 5.23
C TRP A 33 -2.40 -7.54 4.50
N GLN A 34 -2.35 -8.08 3.28
CA GLN A 34 -3.54 -8.47 2.54
C GLN A 34 -4.34 -9.55 3.29
N LYS A 35 -3.66 -10.60 3.79
CA LYS A 35 -4.32 -11.67 4.55
C LYS A 35 -4.87 -11.19 5.90
N ALA A 36 -4.23 -10.21 6.51
CA ALA A 36 -4.65 -9.62 7.77
C ALA A 36 -5.69 -8.48 7.60
N ASP A 37 -6.20 -8.26 6.39
CA ASP A 37 -7.18 -7.22 6.06
C ASP A 37 -6.73 -5.79 6.45
N ILE A 38 -5.41 -5.58 6.54
CA ILE A 38 -4.81 -4.30 6.96
C ILE A 38 -5.08 -3.22 5.91
N TRP A 39 -5.13 -3.58 4.63
CA TRP A 39 -5.43 -2.62 3.57
C TRP A 39 -6.84 -2.03 3.70
N LYS A 40 -7.80 -2.82 4.18
CA LYS A 40 -9.15 -2.34 4.46
C LYS A 40 -9.14 -1.34 5.61
N GLN A 41 -8.45 -1.66 6.71
CA GLN A 41 -8.31 -0.75 7.86
C GLN A 41 -7.61 0.55 7.48
N VAL A 42 -6.55 0.47 6.68
CA VAL A 42 -5.84 1.65 6.18
C VAL A 42 -6.76 2.50 5.31
N LEU A 43 -7.54 1.90 4.41
CA LEU A 43 -8.49 2.62 3.57
C LEU A 43 -9.61 3.28 4.40
N GLU A 44 -10.19 2.55 5.36
CA GLU A 44 -11.21 3.08 6.27
C GLU A 44 -10.67 4.26 7.09
N HIS A 45 -9.43 4.17 7.58
CA HIS A 45 -8.79 5.25 8.32
C HIS A 45 -8.52 6.47 7.43
N LEU A 46 -7.99 6.26 6.22
CA LEU A 46 -7.73 7.32 5.26
C LEU A 46 -9.04 8.00 4.82
N GLN A 47 -10.12 7.24 4.62
CA GLN A 47 -11.43 7.80 4.31
C GLN A 47 -11.95 8.62 5.48
N ALA A 48 -11.87 8.10 6.71
CA ALA A 48 -12.28 8.84 7.90
C ALA A 48 -11.47 10.13 8.11
N ASP A 49 -10.18 10.11 7.80
CA ASP A 49 -9.33 11.29 7.87
C ASP A 49 -9.62 12.29 6.75
N ALA A 50 -9.91 11.82 5.53
CA ALA A 50 -10.36 12.65 4.42
C ALA A 50 -11.73 13.29 4.71
N ASP A 51 -12.68 12.54 5.28
CA ASP A 51 -14.00 13.04 5.68
C ASP A 51 -13.88 14.10 6.78
N LYS A 52 -12.97 13.92 7.74
CA LYS A 52 -12.65 14.94 8.75
C LYS A 52 -12.02 16.19 8.14
N GLN A 53 -11.17 16.04 7.13
CA GLN A 53 -10.53 17.16 6.44
C GLN A 53 -11.50 17.90 5.49
N GLY A 54 -12.49 17.19 4.94
CA GLY A 54 -13.56 17.75 4.09
C GLY A 54 -14.68 18.45 4.84
N ASN A 55 -14.58 18.63 6.16
CA ASN A 55 -15.57 19.31 6.99
C ASN A 55 -15.13 20.72 7.43
N LEU A 56 -14.31 21.39 6.60
CA LEU A 56 -13.85 22.77 6.81
C LEU A 56 -14.47 23.79 5.85
N ASP A 57 -15.41 23.36 5.00
CA ASP A 57 -16.21 24.27 4.18
C ASP A 57 -17.59 24.47 4.84
N ALA A 58 -17.59 25.12 6.01
CA ALA A 58 -18.79 25.63 6.68
C ALA A 58 -19.08 27.08 6.24
#